data_AF-A0A5C8AGY0-F1
#
_entry.id   AF-A0A5C8AGY0-F1
#
_cell.length_a   1.000
_cell.length_b   1.000
_cell.length_c   1.000
_cell.angle_alpha   90.00
_cell.angle_beta   90.00
_cell.angle_gamma   90.00
#
_symmetry.space_group_name_H-M   'P 1'
#
loop_
_entity.id
_entity.type
_entity.pdbx_description
1 polymer ?
#
loop_
_entity_poly.entity_id
_entity_poly.type
_entity_poly.pdbx_seq_one_letter_code
_entity_poly.pdbx_strand_id
1 'polypeptide(L)'
;MVTFFRKPIVVFLIASLFISSIFFLIPINIFDGEYTFNVNGIITKIPAKMSLSYFVGIGASAEETKDVVDFKLLPMGYFLAFLMLVAFPALIAYRVHIANQSTN
;
A
#
# COMPACT_ATOMS: atom_id res chain seq x y z
N MET A 1 -32.52 -0.69 -5.66
CA MET A 1 -31.17 -1.27 -5.58
C MET A 1 -30.16 -0.17 -5.90
N VAL A 2 -29.17 0.06 -5.04
CA VAL A 2 -28.45 1.35 -4.89
C VAL A 2 -27.77 1.81 -6.19
N THR A 3 -28.29 2.87 -6.82
CA THR A 3 -27.80 3.48 -8.08
C THR A 3 -26.37 4.05 -7.99
N PHE A 4 -25.83 4.19 -6.77
CA PHE A 4 -24.51 4.75 -6.49
C PHE A 4 -23.36 3.88 -7.00
N PHE A 5 -23.49 2.55 -6.90
CA PHE A 5 -22.47 1.59 -7.36
C PHE A 5 -22.42 1.44 -8.89
N ARG A 6 -23.30 2.15 -9.62
CA ARG A 6 -23.30 2.18 -11.07
C ARG A 6 -22.27 3.16 -11.63
N LYS A 7 -21.74 4.09 -10.83
CA LYS A 7 -20.71 5.04 -11.31
C LYS A 7 -19.30 4.44 -11.10
N PRO A 8 -18.52 4.18 -12.17
CA PRO A 8 -17.18 3.59 -12.05
C PRO A 8 -16.24 4.39 -11.14
N ILE A 9 -16.28 5.72 -11.22
CA ILE A 9 -15.45 6.61 -10.40
C ILE A 9 -15.76 6.48 -8.90
N VAL A 10 -17.02 6.27 -8.55
CA VAL A 10 -17.44 6.07 -7.15
C VAL A 10 -16.89 4.75 -6.63
N VAL A 11 -16.99 3.70 -7.45
CA VAL A 11 -16.45 2.37 -7.10
C VAL A 11 -14.94 2.43 -6.93
N PHE A 12 -14.23 3.15 -7.80
CA PHE A 12 -12.78 3.39 -7.66
C PHE A 12 -12.45 4.03 -6.31
N LEU A 13 -13.11 5.14 -5.97
CA LEU A 13 -12.83 5.88 -4.73
C LEU A 13 -13.11 5.04 -3.49
N ILE A 14 -14.23 4.30 -3.46
CA ILE A 14 -14.57 3.42 -2.33
C ILE A 14 -13.55 2.29 -2.21
N ALA A 15 -13.23 1.63 -3.32
CA ALA A 15 -12.27 0.52 -3.31
C ALA A 15 -10.87 0.99 -2.91
N SER A 16 -10.40 2.11 -3.44
CA SER A 16 -9.10 2.70 -3.10
C SER A 16 -9.06 3.12 -1.63
N LEU A 17 -10.11 3.77 -1.12
CA LEU A 17 -10.19 4.14 0.30
C LEU A 17 -10.17 2.89 1.20
N PHE A 18 -10.95 1.87 0.86
CA PHE A 18 -11.03 0.63 1.63
C PHE A 18 -9.69 -0.10 1.68
N ILE A 19 -9.03 -0.28 0.53
CA ILE A 19 -7.74 -0.98 0.44
C ILE A 19 -6.63 -0.18 1.10
N SER A 20 -6.60 1.15 0.90
CA SER A 20 -5.65 2.02 1.58
C SER A 20 -5.81 1.93 3.09
N SER A 21 -7.04 1.98 3.59
CA SER A 21 -7.33 1.86 5.03
C SER A 21 -6.75 0.57 5.61
N ILE A 22 -6.94 -0.57 4.93
CA ILE A 22 -6.37 -1.85 5.38
C ILE A 22 -4.84 -1.79 5.45
N PHE A 23 -4.16 -1.32 4.40
CA PHE A 23 -2.70 -1.34 4.36
C PHE A 23 -2.02 -0.30 5.25
N PHE A 24 -2.68 0.82 5.52
CA PHE A 24 -2.14 1.87 6.40
C PHE A 24 -2.51 1.68 7.87
N LEU A 25 -3.62 1.00 8.20
CA LEU A 25 -4.02 0.74 9.59
C LEU A 25 -3.53 -0.59 10.14
N ILE A 26 -3.29 -1.58 9.27
CA ILE A 26 -2.90 -2.94 9.69
C ILE A 26 -1.44 -3.20 9.26
N PRO A 27 -0.57 -3.67 10.16
CA PRO A 27 0.83 -3.97 9.85
C PRO A 27 0.98 -5.24 9.00
N ILE A 28 0.70 -5.11 7.70
CA ILE A 28 0.85 -6.17 6.70
C ILE A 28 2.23 -6.05 6.04
N ASN A 29 3.17 -6.92 6.43
CA ASN A 29 4.56 -6.93 5.98
C ASN A 29 4.74 -7.69 4.65
N ILE A 30 4.32 -7.09 3.53
CA ILE A 30 4.42 -7.69 2.19
C ILE A 30 5.25 -6.88 1.20
N PHE A 31 5.49 -5.59 1.47
CA PHE A 31 6.14 -4.67 0.55
C PHE A 31 7.65 -4.79 0.69
N ASP A 32 8.35 -4.91 -0.44
CA ASP A 32 9.82 -4.96 -0.42
C ASP A 32 10.41 -3.61 0.01
N GLY A 33 11.23 -3.63 1.05
CA GLY A 33 11.94 -2.47 1.57
C GLY A 33 13.35 -2.80 2.01
N GLU A 34 14.05 -1.76 2.47
CA GLU A 34 15.37 -1.88 3.09
C GLU A 34 15.44 -1.04 4.37
N TYR A 35 15.99 -1.63 5.43
CA TYR A 35 16.39 -0.92 6.62
C TYR A 35 17.85 -0.49 6.48
N THR A 36 18.14 0.76 6.81
CA THR A 36 19.49 1.32 6.83
C THR A 36 19.94 1.45 8.28
N PHE A 37 20.97 0.69 8.64
CA PHE A 37 21.60 0.73 9.95
C PHE A 37 22.92 1.49 9.85
N ASN A 38 23.28 2.20 10.93
CA ASN A 38 24.61 2.77 11.09
C ASN A 38 25.29 2.13 12.29
N VAL A 39 26.17 1.18 12.01
CA VAL A 39 26.93 0.48 13.05
C VAL A 39 28.38 0.94 12.95
N ASN A 40 28.88 1.63 13.97
CA ASN A 40 30.27 2.15 14.03
C ASN A 40 30.68 3.00 12.81
N GLY A 41 29.77 3.79 12.23
CA GLY A 41 30.05 4.64 11.06
C GLY A 41 29.94 3.92 9.71
N ILE A 42 29.61 2.62 9.70
CA ILE A 42 29.39 1.84 8.48
C ILE A 42 27.88 1.76 8.22
N ILE A 43 27.47 2.28 7.06
CA ILE A 43 26.09 2.23 6.59
C ILE A 43 25.83 0.84 6.00
N THR A 44 24.94 0.07 6.61
CA THR A 44 24.54 -1.25 6.13
C THR A 44 23.06 -1.27 5.79
N LYS A 45 22.73 -1.79 4.60
CA LYS A 45 21.36 -1.91 4.10
C LYS A 45 20.92 -3.36 4.14
N ILE A 46 19.83 -3.64 4.83
CA ILE A 46 19.29 -4.99 4.97
C ILE A 46 17.92 -5.02 4.30
N PRO A 47 17.72 -5.86 3.26
CA PRO A 47 16.43 -6.02 2.62
C PRO A 47 15.45 -6.70 3.59
N ALA A 48 14.23 -6.20 3.65
CA ALA A 48 13.18 -6.72 4.52
C ALA A 48 11.80 -6.52 3.90
N LYS A 49 10.83 -7.29 4.38
CA LYS A 49 9.41 -7.04 4.10
C LYS A 49 8.89 -6.00 5.09
N MET A 50 8.27 -4.95 4.56
CA MET A 50 7.75 -3.81 5.31
C MET A 50 6.24 -3.68 5.14
N SER A 51 5.62 -3.01 6.10
CA SER A 51 4.24 -2.57 6.03
C SER A 51 4.13 -1.10 5.66
N LEU A 52 3.09 -0.73 4.91
CA LEU A 52 2.74 0.67 4.67
C LEU A 52 2.31 1.40 5.95
N SER A 53 1.76 0.68 6.92
CA SER A 53 1.40 1.23 8.24
C SER A 53 2.60 1.86 8.97
N TYR A 54 3.82 1.34 8.75
CA TYR A 54 5.03 1.87 9.37
C TYR A 54 5.36 3.28 8.88
N PHE A 55 5.03 3.59 7.63
CA PHE A 55 5.22 4.93 7.04
C PHE A 55 4.24 5.98 7.58
N VAL A 56 3.14 5.55 8.21
CA VAL A 56 2.19 6.43 8.93
C VAL A 56 2.35 6.35 10.45
N GLY A 57 3.39 5.66 10.93
CA GLY A 57 3.72 5.55 12.36
C GLY A 57 2.88 4.52 13.13
N ILE A 58 2.16 3.63 12.45
CA ILE A 58 1.36 2.58 13.09
C ILE A 58 2.11 1.25 13.02
N GLY A 59 2.31 0.59 14.17
CA GLY A 59 2.88 -0.75 14.24
C GLY A 59 4.42 -0.84 14.16
N ALA A 60 5.13 0.28 13.96
CA ALA A 60 6.58 0.31 14.10
C ALA A 60 6.95 0.16 15.59
N SER A 61 7.61 -0.94 15.96
CA SER A 61 8.07 -1.13 17.33
C SER A 61 9.26 -0.20 17.62
N ALA A 62 9.24 0.45 18.78
CA ALA A 62 10.36 1.27 19.28
C ALA A 62 11.66 0.47 19.43
N GLU A 63 11.61 -0.87 19.41
CA GLU A 63 12.78 -1.74 19.45
C GLU A 63 13.41 -1.97 18.07
N GLU A 64 12.62 -1.98 17.00
CA GLU A 64 13.12 -2.10 15.62
C GLU A 64 13.79 -0.80 15.12
N THR A 65 13.57 0.31 15.82
CA THR A 65 14.03 1.65 15.43
C THR A 65 15.23 2.17 16.22
N LYS A 66 15.71 1.45 17.25
CA LYS A 66 16.84 1.91 18.09
C LYS A 66 18.14 2.11 17.31
N ASP A 67 18.36 1.32 16.27
CA ASP A 67 19.58 1.35 15.44
C ASP A 67 19.30 1.63 13.95
N VAL A 68 18.03 1.82 13.57
CA VAL A 68 17.62 2.12 12.18
C VAL A 68 17.69 3.61 11.96
N VAL A 69 18.58 4.02 11.06
CA VAL A 69 18.77 5.42 10.66
C VAL A 69 17.76 5.84 9.60
N ASP A 70 17.39 4.92 8.71
CA ASP A 70 16.43 5.18 7.63
C ASP A 70 15.74 3.87 7.22
N PHE A 71 14.51 3.97 6.75
CA PHE A 71 13.79 2.85 6.17
C PHE A 71 13.00 3.33 4.95
N LYS A 72 13.03 2.53 3.88
CA LYS A 72 12.31 2.88 2.65
C LYS A 72 11.89 1.65 1.88
N LEU A 73 10.85 1.82 1.07
CA LEU A 73 10.51 0.81 0.08
C LEU A 73 11.57 0.75 -1.02
N LEU A 74 11.81 -0.46 -1.51
CA LEU A 74 12.55 -0.69 -2.73
C LEU A 74 11.64 -0.41 -3.94
N PRO A 75 12.21 -0.26 -5.16
CA PRO A 75 11.40 -0.04 -6.36
C PRO A 75 10.28 -1.06 -6.53
N MET A 76 10.54 -2.34 -6.21
CA MET A 76 9.52 -3.40 -6.23
C MET A 76 8.43 -3.20 -5.16
N GLY A 77 8.78 -2.70 -3.98
CA GLY A 77 7.81 -2.37 -2.94
C GLY A 77 6.90 -1.22 -3.35
N TYR A 78 7.45 -0.14 -3.93
CA TYR A 78 6.66 0.95 -4.48
C TYR A 78 5.75 0.50 -5.62
N PHE A 79 6.26 -0.37 -6.50
CA PHE A 79 5.46 -0.94 -7.57
C PHE A 79 4.29 -1.77 -7.04
N LEU A 80 4.53 -2.64 -6.06
CA LEU A 80 3.47 -3.41 -5.41
C LEU A 80 2.46 -2.51 -4.70
N ALA A 81 2.91 -1.45 -4.01
CA ALA A 81 2.04 -0.46 -3.39
C ALA A 81 1.15 0.23 -4.42
N PHE A 82 1.71 0.65 -5.56
CA PHE A 82 0.91 1.21 -6.66
C PHE A 82 -0.11 0.21 -7.21
N LEU A 83 0.28 -1.06 -7.40
CA LEU A 83 -0.64 -2.08 -7.87
C LEU A 83 -1.82 -2.29 -6.92
N MET A 84 -1.56 -2.33 -5.61
CA MET A 84 -2.59 -2.55 -4.61
C MET A 84 -3.49 -1.32 -4.42
N LEU A 85 -2.91 -0.12 -4.34
CA LEU A 85 -3.64 1.10 -3.97
C LEU A 85 -4.32 1.79 -5.16
N VAL A 86 -3.83 1.54 -6.39
CA VAL A 86 -4.31 2.22 -7.60
C VAL A 86 -4.79 1.21 -8.64
N ALA A 87 -3.91 0.30 -9.08
CA ALA A 87 -4.24 -0.57 -10.21
C ALA A 87 -5.42 -1.51 -9.90
N PHE A 88 -5.45 -2.10 -8.70
CA PHE A 88 -6.51 -3.02 -8.30
C PHE A 88 -7.88 -2.31 -8.15
N PRO A 89 -8.00 -1.17 -7.44
CA PRO A 89 -9.22 -0.35 -7.49
C PRO A 89 -9.63 0.07 -8.91
N ALA A 90 -8.68 0.43 -9.76
CA ALA A 90 -8.94 0.82 -11.14
C ALA A 90 -9.51 -0.34 -11.96
N LEU A 91 -8.99 -1.56 -11.80
CA LEU A 91 -9.52 -2.76 -12.45
C LEU A 91 -10.96 -3.07 -12.00
N ILE A 92 -11.26 -2.91 -10.71
CA ILE A 92 -12.63 -3.09 -10.19
C ILE A 92 -13.57 -2.05 -10.82
N ALA A 93 -13.17 -0.78 -10.85
CA ALA A 93 -13.95 0.29 -11.45
C ALA A 93 -14.16 0.08 -12.96
N TYR A 94 -13.12 -0.37 -13.67
CA TYR A 94 -13.17 -0.70 -15.08
C TYR A 94 -14.17 -1.83 -15.36
N ARG A 95 -14.18 -2.88 -14.53
CA ARG A 95 -15.17 -3.96 -14.64
C ARG A 95 -16.60 -3.43 -14.54
N VAL A 96 -16.85 -2.50 -13.61
CA VAL A 96 -18.17 -1.85 -13.47
C VAL A 96 -18.52 -1.03 -14.70
N HIS A 97 -17.54 -0.31 -15.28
CA HIS A 97 -17.76 0.44 -16.51
C HIS A 97 -18.23 -0.46 -17.66
N ILE A 98 -17.55 -1.59 -17.88
CA ILE A 98 -17.92 -2.56 -18.93
C ILE A 98 -19.29 -3.19 -18.65
N ALA A 99 -19.57 -3.58 -17.40
CA ALA A 99 -20.86 -4.16 -17.03
C ALA A 99 -22.03 -3.20 -17.32
N ASN A 100 -21.84 -1.90 -17.09
CA ASN A 100 -22.86 -0.88 -17.36
C ASN A 100 -23.13 -0.65 -18.85
N GLN A 101 -22.15 -0.90 -19.72
CA GLN A 101 -22.34 -0.78 -21.16
C GLN A 101 -23.19 -1.93 -21.72
N SER A 102 -23.13 -3.11 -21.11
CA SER A 102 -23.91 -4.28 -21.55
C SER A 102 -25.40 -4.24 -21.18
N THR A 103 -25.83 -3.30 -20.33
CA THR A 103 -27.22 -3.19 -19.85
C THR A 103 -27.97 -1.97 -20.42
N ASN A 104 -27.33 -1.19 -21.31
CA ASN A 104 -28.00 -0.17 -22.15
C ASN A 104 -28.12 -0.71 -23.57
#